data_AF-A0A6L5Y434-F1
#
_entry.id   AF-A0A6L5Y434-F1
#
_cell.length_a   1.000
_cell.length_b   1.000
_cell.length_c   1.000
_cell.angle_alpha   90.00
_cell.angle_beta   90.00
_cell.angle_gamma   90.00
#
_symmetry.space_group_name_H-M   'P 1'
#
loop_
_entity.id
_entity.type
_entity.pdbx_description
1 polymer ?
#
loop_
_entity_poly.entity_id
_entity_poly.type
_entity_poly.pdbx_seq_one_letter_code
_entity_poly.pdbx_strand_id
1 'polypeptide(L)'
;MERIQDAHERHTECAWRHRRKGNGAAMMQNEKREQIQALIDEKINPVLESHMGGMEMRDYQDGVLTVRFTGTCGGCYAAEDTLENVVKEVFRREMPEIREVLLDNSVDEDMMAFARSLMRGGGR
;
A
#
# COMPACT_ATOMS: atom_id res chain seq x y z
N MET A 1 -40.28 42.67 1.78
CA MET A 1 -39.22 41.81 2.34
C MET A 1 -39.75 40.39 2.44
N GLU A 2 -39.87 39.69 1.30
CA GLU A 2 -40.00 38.22 1.28
C GLU A 2 -39.80 37.73 -0.17
N ARG A 3 -38.91 36.76 -0.38
CA ARG A 3 -38.81 35.94 -1.60
C ARG A 3 -38.30 34.55 -1.18
N ILE A 4 -39.25 33.63 -1.05
CA ILE A 4 -39.31 32.30 -1.68
C ILE A 4 -37.97 31.55 -1.90
N GLN A 5 -37.93 30.37 -1.28
CA GLN A 5 -37.22 29.09 -1.53
C GLN A 5 -36.51 28.93 -2.91
N ASP A 6 -35.31 28.33 -2.95
CA ASP A 6 -35.10 26.88 -3.21
C ASP A 6 -33.63 26.51 -3.51
N ALA A 7 -33.30 25.26 -3.16
CA ALA A 7 -32.25 24.37 -3.70
C ALA A 7 -30.79 24.87 -3.95
N HIS A 8 -29.87 24.42 -3.08
CA HIS A 8 -28.75 23.59 -3.57
C HIS A 8 -28.24 22.64 -2.47
N GLU A 9 -28.85 21.47 -2.50
CA GLU A 9 -28.39 20.22 -1.90
C GLU A 9 -27.07 19.70 -2.50
N ARG A 10 -26.33 18.99 -1.63
CA ARG A 10 -25.49 17.81 -1.88
C ARG A 10 -23.99 17.97 -2.20
N HIS A 11 -23.25 17.11 -1.48
CA HIS A 11 -21.86 16.68 -1.59
C HIS A 11 -20.83 17.64 -0.97
N THR A 12 -20.16 17.29 0.14
CA THR A 12 -19.53 16.00 0.43
C THR A 12 -19.58 15.66 1.92
N GLU A 13 -20.31 14.60 2.28
CA GLU A 13 -19.98 13.75 3.42
C GLU A 13 -18.81 12.81 3.07
N CYS A 14 -18.21 12.24 4.13
CA CYS A 14 -17.33 11.06 4.16
C CYS A 14 -15.86 11.25 3.74
N ALA A 15 -14.84 10.78 4.48
CA ALA A 15 -14.86 9.93 5.67
C ALA A 15 -13.47 9.90 6.33
N TRP A 16 -13.28 10.61 7.46
CA TRP A 16 -12.16 10.33 8.37
C TRP A 16 -12.55 10.40 9.85
N ARG A 17 -13.82 10.67 10.17
CA ARG A 17 -14.29 10.77 11.55
C ARG A 17 -14.90 9.45 12.01
N HIS A 18 -14.18 8.82 12.95
CA HIS A 18 -14.54 7.64 13.74
C HIS A 18 -14.25 6.28 13.12
N ARG A 19 -13.06 5.78 13.43
CA ARG A 19 -12.94 4.39 13.87
C ARG A 19 -12.01 4.31 15.07
N ARG A 20 -12.58 4.40 16.28
CA ARG A 20 -11.96 3.79 17.46
C ARG A 20 -11.79 2.31 17.14
N LYS A 21 -10.59 1.86 16.77
CA LYS A 21 -10.28 0.42 16.76
C LYS A 21 -9.86 0.06 18.19
N GLY A 22 -10.61 -0.85 18.80
CA GLY A 22 -10.37 -1.33 20.16
C GLY A 22 -8.97 -1.93 20.32
N ASN A 23 -8.38 -1.71 21.50
CA ASN A 23 -7.01 -2.09 21.87
C ASN A 23 -6.75 -3.62 21.95
N GLY A 24 -7.68 -4.49 21.53
CA GLY A 24 -7.49 -5.94 21.53
C GLY A 24 -6.95 -6.52 20.21
N ALA A 25 -7.30 -5.92 19.07
CA ALA A 25 -6.84 -6.41 17.76
C ALA A 25 -5.43 -5.93 17.40
N ALA A 26 -5.02 -4.75 17.87
CA ALA A 26 -3.71 -4.18 17.54
C ALA A 26 -2.54 -4.99 18.12
N MET A 27 -2.70 -5.58 19.31
CA MET A 27 -1.64 -6.37 19.97
C MET A 27 -1.30 -7.63 19.17
N MET A 28 -2.31 -8.38 18.71
CA MET A 28 -2.09 -9.61 17.95
C MET A 28 -1.63 -9.35 16.50
N GLN A 29 -1.95 -8.17 15.97
CA GLN A 29 -1.41 -7.73 14.67
C GLN A 29 0.06 -7.32 14.77
N ASN A 30 0.52 -6.79 15.92
CA ASN A 30 1.92 -6.43 16.08
C ASN A 30 2.84 -7.65 16.10
N GLU A 31 2.49 -8.72 16.81
CA GLU A 31 3.31 -9.95 16.85
C GLU A 31 3.48 -10.56 15.45
N LYS A 32 2.41 -10.59 14.65
CA LYS A 32 2.47 -11.06 13.26
C LYS A 32 3.27 -10.12 12.36
N ARG A 33 3.10 -8.81 12.52
CA ARG A 33 3.88 -7.81 11.80
C ARG A 33 5.36 -7.96 12.08
N GLU A 34 5.74 -8.20 13.34
CA GLU A 34 7.12 -8.45 13.74
C GLU A 34 7.67 -9.73 13.11
N GLN A 35 6.89 -10.82 13.08
CA GLN A 35 7.28 -12.06 12.41
C GLN A 35 7.49 -11.87 10.90
N ILE A 36 6.57 -11.17 10.24
CA ILE A 36 6.67 -10.86 8.80
C ILE A 36 7.89 -9.98 8.54
N GLN A 37 8.10 -8.95 9.37
CA GLN A 37 9.24 -8.05 9.24
C GLN A 37 10.56 -8.79 9.42
N ALA A 38 10.68 -9.65 10.45
CA ALA A 38 11.87 -10.47 10.66
C ALA A 38 12.15 -11.39 9.46
N LEU A 39 11.10 -12.00 8.88
CA LEU A 39 11.25 -12.82 7.68
C LEU A 39 11.72 -12.03 6.46
N ILE A 40 11.20 -10.82 6.28
CA ILE A 40 11.65 -9.92 5.20
C ILE A 40 13.13 -9.58 5.40
N ASP A 41 13.53 -9.22 6.62
CA ASP A 41 14.91 -8.81 6.91
C ASP A 41 15.91 -9.98 6.83
N GLU A 42 15.53 -11.17 7.27
CA GLU A 42 16.44 -12.33 7.30
C GLU A 42 16.54 -13.08 5.97
N LYS A 43 15.44 -13.16 5.19
CA LYS A 43 15.40 -13.97 3.96
C LYS A 43 15.28 -13.16 2.68
N ILE A 44 14.52 -12.07 2.69
CA ILE A 44 14.17 -11.36 1.45
C ILE A 44 15.16 -10.25 1.16
N ASN A 45 15.43 -9.36 2.12
CA ASN A 45 16.35 -8.25 1.98
C ASN A 45 17.77 -8.65 1.54
N PRO A 46 18.44 -9.68 2.09
CA PRO A 46 19.79 -10.05 1.60
C PRO A 46 19.80 -10.54 0.14
N VAL A 47 18.71 -11.17 -0.31
CA VAL A 47 18.57 -11.60 -1.71
C VAL A 47 18.33 -10.38 -2.60
N LEU A 48 17.47 -9.44 -2.18
CA LEU A 48 17.15 -8.24 -2.95
C LEU A 48 18.29 -7.21 -2.97
N GLU A 49 19.09 -7.13 -1.91
CA GLU A 49 20.27 -6.27 -1.84
C GLU A 49 21.30 -6.66 -2.89
N SER A 50 21.45 -7.97 -3.16
CA SER A 50 22.27 -8.49 -4.26
C SER A 50 21.78 -8.01 -5.64
N HIS A 51 20.51 -7.66 -5.75
CA HIS A 51 19.88 -7.08 -6.94
C HIS A 51 19.74 -5.54 -6.87
N MET A 52 20.47 -4.87 -5.95
CA MET A 52 20.41 -3.43 -5.74
C MET A 52 18.99 -2.91 -5.45
N GLY A 53 18.24 -3.69 -4.68
CA GLY A 53 16.88 -3.39 -4.25
C GLY A 53 16.65 -3.76 -2.79
N GLY A 54 15.41 -3.61 -2.36
CA GLY A 54 14.96 -3.98 -1.02
C GLY A 54 13.44 -4.08 -0.97
N MET A 55 12.92 -4.49 0.18
CA MET A 55 11.48 -4.65 0.39
C MET A 55 11.08 -4.16 1.78
N GLU A 56 10.01 -3.38 1.84
CA GLU A 56 9.45 -2.86 3.08
C GLU A 56 8.00 -3.29 3.25
N MET A 57 7.65 -3.70 4.46
CA MET A 57 6.26 -3.95 4.84
C MET A 57 5.54 -2.62 5.08
N ARG A 58 4.42 -2.37 4.39
CA ARG A 58 3.56 -1.20 4.63
C ARG A 58 2.43 -1.54 5.58
N ASP A 59 1.72 -2.62 5.30
CA ASP A 59 0.58 -3.01 6.11
C ASP A 59 0.26 -4.51 6.04
N TYR A 60 -0.46 -5.00 7.04
CA TYR A 60 -1.00 -6.35 7.04
C TYR A 60 -2.38 -6.35 7.70
N GLN A 61 -3.40 -6.71 6.93
CA GLN A 61 -4.78 -6.79 7.39
C GLN A 61 -5.48 -7.99 6.76
N ASP A 62 -6.20 -8.77 7.57
CA ASP A 62 -7.07 -9.87 7.12
C ASP A 62 -6.41 -10.91 6.18
N GLY A 63 -5.10 -11.13 6.33
CA GLY A 63 -4.33 -12.06 5.50
C GLY A 63 -3.81 -11.46 4.19
N VAL A 64 -3.98 -10.15 4.00
CA VAL A 64 -3.44 -9.37 2.89
C VAL A 64 -2.22 -8.60 3.37
N LEU A 65 -1.07 -8.88 2.79
CA LEU A 65 0.20 -8.22 3.06
C LEU A 65 0.45 -7.13 2.00
N THR A 66 0.54 -5.88 2.41
CA THR A 66 0.90 -4.76 1.53
C THR A 66 2.37 -4.42 1.72
N VAL A 67 3.11 -4.40 0.63
CA VAL A 67 4.57 -4.27 0.62
C VAL A 67 5.01 -3.28 -0.44
N ARG A 68 6.15 -2.62 -0.22
CA ARG A 68 6.74 -1.70 -1.17
C ARG A 68 8.15 -2.18 -1.49
N PHE A 69 8.45 -2.37 -2.77
CA PHE A 69 9.83 -2.57 -3.20
C PHE A 69 10.57 -1.23 -3.22
N THR A 70 11.81 -1.27 -2.77
CA THR A 70 12.73 -0.15 -2.76
C THR A 70 13.92 -0.42 -3.69
N GLY A 71 14.61 0.64 -4.11
CA GLY A 71 15.75 0.56 -5.01
C GLY A 71 15.38 0.23 -6.46
N THR A 72 16.28 -0.45 -7.18
CA THR A 72 16.18 -0.69 -8.63
C THR A 72 14.95 -1.54 -8.99
N CYS A 73 14.53 -2.41 -8.09
CA CYS A 73 13.37 -3.28 -8.27
C CYS A 73 12.03 -2.51 -8.24
N GLY A 74 11.93 -1.40 -7.50
CA GLY A 74 10.69 -0.63 -7.39
C GLY A 74 10.32 0.18 -8.64
N GLY A 75 11.24 0.35 -9.59
CA GLY A 75 11.02 1.12 -10.82
C GLY A 75 10.88 0.28 -12.09
N CYS A 76 11.04 -1.05 -12.00
CA CYS A 76 11.02 -1.92 -13.17
C CYS A 76 9.65 -2.57 -13.35
N TYR A 77 8.76 -1.89 -14.10
CA TYR A 77 7.42 -2.39 -14.41
C TYR A 77 7.43 -3.76 -15.12
N ALA A 78 8.47 -4.05 -15.90
CA ALA A 78 8.62 -5.34 -16.58
C ALA A 78 8.97 -6.51 -15.63
N ALA A 79 9.47 -6.22 -14.43
CA ALA A 79 9.86 -7.22 -13.44
C ALA A 79 8.83 -7.38 -12.30
N GLU A 80 7.79 -6.54 -12.27
CA GLU A 80 6.81 -6.51 -11.19
C GLU A 80 6.09 -7.85 -11.01
N ASP A 81 5.50 -8.39 -12.08
CA ASP A 81 4.78 -9.67 -12.05
C ASP A 81 5.69 -10.83 -11.60
N THR A 82 6.95 -10.82 -12.03
CA THR A 82 7.90 -11.90 -11.70
C THR A 82 8.30 -11.82 -10.24
N LEU A 83 8.59 -10.61 -9.75
CA LEU A 83 9.02 -10.39 -8.38
C LEU A 83 7.87 -10.64 -7.39
N GLU A 84 6.66 -10.22 -7.75
CA GLU A 84 5.45 -10.47 -6.97
C GLU A 84 5.19 -11.98 -6.82
N ASN A 85 5.31 -12.75 -7.90
CA ASN A 85 5.14 -14.21 -7.86
C ASN A 85 6.19 -14.89 -6.98
N VAL A 86 7.46 -14.51 -7.10
CA VAL A 86 8.55 -15.06 -6.27
C VAL A 86 8.29 -14.77 -4.79
N VAL A 87 7.92 -13.53 -4.46
CA VAL A 87 7.63 -13.13 -3.08
C VAL A 87 6.38 -13.85 -2.53
N LYS A 88 5.31 -13.97 -3.33
CA LYS A 88 4.12 -14.75 -2.99
C LYS A 88 4.46 -16.21 -2.70
N GLU A 89 5.36 -16.83 -3.47
CA GLU A 89 5.78 -18.21 -3.21
C GLU A 89 6.55 -18.37 -1.89
N VAL A 90 7.46 -17.43 -1.59
CA VAL A 90 8.21 -17.43 -0.32
C VAL A 90 7.24 -17.31 0.86
N PHE A 91 6.32 -16.35 0.81
CA PHE A 91 5.33 -16.18 1.87
C PHE A 91 4.37 -17.36 1.99
N ARG A 92 3.94 -17.98 0.87
CA ARG A 92 3.10 -19.18 0.92
C ARG A 92 3.79 -20.37 1.59
N ARG A 93 5.12 -20.51 1.44
CA ARG A 93 5.88 -21.60 2.06
C ARG A 93 6.11 -21.38 3.55
N GLU A 94 6.40 -20.16 3.94
CA GLU A 94 6.77 -19.84 5.33
C GLU A 94 5.54 -19.49 6.19
N MET A 95 4.55 -18.82 5.59
CA MET A 95 3.35 -18.30 6.26
C MET A 95 2.09 -18.51 5.39
N PRO A 96 1.50 -19.73 5.38
CA PRO A 96 0.32 -20.04 4.56
C PRO A 96 -0.95 -19.25 4.94
N GLU A 97 -0.90 -18.49 6.03
CA GLU A 97 -1.93 -17.56 6.47
C GLU A 97 -2.01 -16.27 5.63
N ILE A 98 -0.95 -15.93 4.90
CA ILE A 98 -0.95 -14.82 3.94
C ILE A 98 -1.62 -15.31 2.66
N ARG A 99 -2.82 -14.81 2.41
CA ARG A 99 -3.63 -15.17 1.23
C ARG A 99 -3.18 -14.41 0.00
N GLU A 100 -2.83 -13.15 0.20
CA GLU A 100 -2.54 -12.21 -0.87
C GLU A 100 -1.42 -11.25 -0.46
N VAL A 101 -0.58 -10.91 -1.43
CA VAL A 101 0.49 -9.92 -1.30
C VAL A 101 0.22 -8.86 -2.34
N LEU A 102 0.12 -7.61 -1.92
CA LEU A 102 -0.14 -6.46 -2.78
C LEU A 102 1.08 -5.53 -2.79
N LEU A 103 1.42 -5.06 -3.98
CA LEU A 103 2.47 -4.08 -4.18
C LEU A 103 1.94 -2.65 -4.10
N ASP A 104 2.47 -1.90 -3.16
CA ASP A 104 2.25 -0.48 -3.05
C ASP A 104 3.18 0.25 -4.03
N ASN A 105 2.71 0.38 -5.27
CA ASN A 105 3.31 1.23 -6.30
C ASN A 105 2.91 2.71 -6.13
N SER A 106 2.70 3.17 -4.89
CA SER A 106 2.28 4.54 -4.62
C SER A 106 3.30 5.54 -5.17
N VAL A 107 2.90 6.16 -6.27
CA VAL A 107 3.51 7.36 -6.83
C VAL A 107 3.20 8.51 -5.88
N ASP A 108 4.23 9.27 -5.51
CA ASP A 108 4.10 10.30 -4.48
C ASP A 108 2.98 11.29 -4.79
N GLU A 109 2.26 11.75 -3.77
CA GLU A 109 1.14 12.70 -3.89
C GLU A 109 1.55 13.98 -4.63
N ASP A 110 2.80 14.43 -4.47
CA ASP A 110 3.34 15.60 -5.19
C ASP A 110 3.46 15.35 -6.70
N MET A 111 3.85 14.14 -7.09
CA MET A 111 3.95 13.73 -8.48
C MET A 111 2.55 13.58 -9.11
N MET A 112 1.60 13.04 -8.35
CA MET A 112 0.19 12.98 -8.75
C MET A 112 -0.43 14.38 -8.87
N ALA A 113 -0.08 15.30 -7.97
CA ALA A 113 -0.51 16.69 -8.03
C ALA A 113 0.04 17.40 -9.27
N PHE A 114 1.31 17.18 -9.60
CA PHE A 114 1.93 17.73 -10.80
C PHE A 114 1.30 17.19 -12.09
N ALA A 115 1.07 15.88 -12.19
CA ALA A 115 0.41 15.27 -13.35
C ALA A 115 -1.03 15.81 -13.53
N ARG A 116 -1.79 15.94 -12.43
CA ARG A 116 -3.12 16.55 -12.44
C ARG A 116 -3.08 18.01 -12.90
N SER A 117 -2.03 18.75 -12.55
CA SER A 117 -1.81 20.14 -13.01
C SER A 117 -1.59 20.21 -14.53
N LEU A 118 -0.72 19.35 -15.08
CA LEU A 118 -0.47 19.28 -16.53
C LEU A 118 -1.70 18.88 -17.35
N MET A 119 -2.41 17.83 -16.92
CA MET A 119 -3.60 17.33 -17.62
C MET A 119 -4.79 18.29 -17.53
N ARG A 120 -4.84 19.17 -16.52
CA ARG A 120 -5.83 20.26 -16.42
C ARG A 120 -5.48 21.47 -17.27
N GLY A 121 -4.22 21.62 -17.68
CA GLY A 121 -3.72 22.76 -18.47
C GLY A 121 -3.72 22.58 -20.00
N GLY A 122 -4.06 21.38 -20.50
CA GLY A 122 -3.91 20.99 -21.92
C GLY A 122 -5.17 21.10 -22.79
N GLY A 123 -6.14 21.95 -22.45
CA GLY A 123 -7.33 22.21 -23.27
C GLY A 123 -7.41 23.67 -23.69
N ARG A 124 -6.70 24.03 -24.77
CA ARG A 124 -6.90 25.27 -25.52
C ARG A 124 -6.89 24.95 -27.01
#